data_AF-A0A970JIG1-F1
#
_entry.id   AF-A0A970JIG1-F1
#
_cell.length_a   1.000
_cell.length_b   1.000
_cell.length_c   1.000
_cell.angle_alpha   90.00
_cell.angle_beta   90.00
_cell.angle_gamma   90.00
#
_symmetry.space_group_name_H-M   'P 1'
#
loop_
_entity.id
_entity.type
_entity.pdbx_description
1 polymer ?
#
loop_
_entity_poly.entity_id
_entity_poly.type
_entity_poly.pdbx_seq_one_letter_code
_entity_poly.pdbx_strand_id
1 'polypeptide(L)'
;MKKLHKAPHNHNTTSILRYFLFFMLSLSLILSLFTLTSCKNDSDNKDSTSTDTQTETETETDTEKETDGPSTSYSDYNLSDYIKLCDYIGVPGKLDLDEISEDDVTAYINSTILSDLSYEIDLEPGTVILPGDKVNINYYGYINGNFDGFEDGEQFEGGTYSLKKGYNLKLGTGEFVEGFEEGIVGHTVGETFDVYCTFPRDYEANEKLRGVSVVYKITVNSAERIAYPELTDEICAQRSEYKTADECRAAIRAKLEEEALYRATQSLGAEIFKYVYENSTVISYPEALVEAEDRKVISLYEIYAENSDMTLDEFIEYYHEMSPDEFYKLLREQSENIVRRNMIFHLICELEGIELTEAEYKAGAERIAKENEMESAEDAISRYGEEAIRKQLLFEKVYTFLAENASLTAA
;
A
#
# COMPACT_ATOMS: atom_id res chain seq x y z
N MET A 1 -38.90 0.49 -23.41
CA MET A 1 -38.30 1.03 -22.16
C MET A 1 -37.43 -0.05 -21.55
N LYS A 2 -36.15 -0.11 -21.96
CA LYS A 2 -35.15 -1.04 -21.43
C LYS A 2 -34.34 -0.27 -20.38
N LYS A 3 -34.33 -0.74 -19.13
CA LYS A 3 -33.46 -0.20 -18.08
C LYS A 3 -32.04 -0.69 -18.36
N LEU A 4 -31.12 0.24 -18.60
CA LEU A 4 -29.69 -0.03 -18.57
C LEU A 4 -29.29 -0.35 -17.12
N HIS A 5 -28.67 -1.51 -16.92
CA HIS A 5 -27.93 -1.81 -15.70
C HIS A 5 -26.54 -1.20 -15.86
N LYS A 6 -26.18 -0.28 -14.97
CA LYS A 6 -24.86 0.33 -14.89
C LYS A 6 -23.93 -0.71 -14.26
N ALA A 7 -22.84 -1.07 -14.94
CA ALA A 7 -21.83 -1.98 -14.40
C ALA A 7 -21.10 -1.30 -13.22
N PRO A 8 -20.70 -2.04 -12.17
CA PRO A 8 -19.92 -1.49 -11.07
C PRO A 8 -18.48 -1.17 -11.51
N HIS A 9 -17.97 -0.02 -11.06
CA HIS A 9 -16.58 0.41 -11.24
C HIS A 9 -15.62 -0.62 -10.60
N ASN A 10 -14.72 -1.19 -11.41
CA ASN A 10 -13.62 -2.03 -10.93
C ASN A 10 -12.50 -1.10 -10.43
N HIS A 11 -12.35 -0.96 -9.11
CA HIS A 11 -11.13 -0.43 -8.50
C HIS A 11 -10.06 -1.54 -8.53
N ASN A 12 -9.29 -1.59 -9.61
CA ASN A 12 -8.18 -2.55 -9.75
C ASN A 12 -6.93 -2.02 -9.02
N THR A 13 -6.37 -2.87 -8.15
CA THR A 13 -4.95 -3.11 -7.78
C THR A 13 -3.91 -1.97 -7.77
N THR A 14 -3.94 -1.00 -8.68
CA THR A 14 -3.11 0.21 -8.67
C THR A 14 -3.40 1.09 -7.46
N SER A 15 -4.65 1.08 -6.98
CA SER A 15 -5.06 1.79 -5.75
C SER A 15 -4.40 1.18 -4.50
N ILE A 16 -4.29 -0.15 -4.41
CA ILE A 16 -3.67 -0.86 -3.28
C ILE A 16 -2.17 -0.53 -3.16
N LEU A 17 -1.47 -0.39 -4.29
CA LEU A 17 -0.06 -0.01 -4.32
C LEU A 17 0.15 1.48 -3.96
N ARG A 18 -0.81 2.37 -4.27
CA ARG A 18 -0.81 3.78 -3.88
C ARG A 18 -1.10 3.98 -2.39
N TYR A 19 -2.05 3.21 -1.83
CA TYR A 19 -2.29 3.15 -0.39
C TYR A 19 -1.06 2.62 0.37
N PHE A 20 -0.31 1.68 -0.21
CA PHE A 20 0.91 1.14 0.38
C PHE A 20 2.05 2.17 0.48
N LEU A 21 2.21 3.06 -0.51
CA LEU A 21 3.23 4.13 -0.46
C LEU A 21 2.90 5.18 0.62
N PHE A 22 1.63 5.54 0.79
CA PHE A 22 1.20 6.51 1.81
C PHE A 22 1.36 5.95 3.24
N PHE A 23 1.07 4.66 3.43
CA PHE A 23 1.26 3.99 4.72
C PHE A 23 2.73 3.72 5.05
N MET A 24 3.60 3.55 4.03
CA MET A 24 5.04 3.38 4.24
C MET A 24 5.73 4.65 4.75
N LEU A 25 5.33 5.84 4.32
CA LEU A 25 5.91 7.09 4.81
C LEU A 25 5.50 7.42 6.26
N SER A 26 4.36 6.92 6.75
CA SER A 26 3.92 7.09 8.14
C SER A 26 4.23 5.89 9.05
N LEU A 27 4.45 4.68 8.53
CA LEU A 27 4.54 3.46 9.35
C LEU A 27 5.53 2.38 8.86
N SER A 28 6.42 2.65 7.88
CA SER A 28 7.43 1.65 7.48
C SER A 28 8.82 1.89 8.09
N LEU A 29 8.96 1.55 9.36
CA LEU A 29 10.15 0.81 9.80
C LEU A 29 10.03 0.16 11.19
N ILE A 30 8.85 -0.20 11.69
CA ILE A 30 8.75 -1.04 12.89
C ILE A 30 7.62 -2.05 12.70
N LEU A 31 7.90 -3.21 12.09
CA LEU A 31 7.45 -4.52 12.59
C LEU A 31 8.06 -5.65 11.76
N SER A 32 9.30 -5.99 12.05
CA SER A 32 9.88 -7.27 11.66
C SER A 32 10.65 -7.84 12.84
N LEU A 33 9.92 -8.38 13.83
CA LEU A 33 10.33 -9.19 14.99
C LEU A 33 9.10 -9.13 15.93
N PHE A 34 8.26 -10.15 16.13
CA PHE A 34 8.55 -11.51 16.55
C PHE A 34 7.41 -12.45 16.15
N THR A 35 7.75 -13.62 15.62
CA THR A 35 6.90 -14.81 15.61
C THR A 35 7.34 -15.72 16.74
N LEU A 36 6.49 -16.03 17.71
CA LEU A 36 6.57 -17.28 18.47
C LEU A 36 5.17 -17.73 18.95
N THR A 37 5.07 -19.04 19.13
CA THR A 37 3.86 -19.86 19.02
C THR A 37 3.46 -20.42 20.38
N SER A 38 2.15 -20.53 20.63
CA SER A 38 1.44 -21.63 21.33
C SER A 38 1.49 -21.76 22.87
N CYS A 39 0.31 -21.65 23.53
CA CYS A 39 -0.48 -22.79 24.05
C CYS A 39 -1.76 -22.38 24.84
N LYS A 40 -2.94 -22.58 24.23
CA LYS A 40 -4.06 -23.46 24.69
C LYS A 40 -4.46 -23.48 26.19
N ASN A 41 -5.69 -23.07 26.57
CA ASN A 41 -6.92 -23.90 26.63
C ASN A 41 -8.14 -23.26 27.40
N ASP A 42 -9.33 -23.43 26.83
CA ASP A 42 -10.70 -23.66 27.37
C ASP A 42 -11.35 -22.80 28.48
N SER A 43 -12.48 -22.12 28.18
CA SER A 43 -13.86 -22.67 28.34
C SER A 43 -15.00 -21.62 28.32
N ASP A 44 -16.05 -21.94 27.56
CA ASP A 44 -17.51 -21.78 27.79
C ASP A 44 -18.24 -20.41 27.87
N ASN A 45 -18.91 -20.09 26.75
CA ASN A 45 -20.40 -20.13 26.56
C ASN A 45 -21.28 -18.86 26.73
N LYS A 46 -22.11 -18.66 25.68
CA LYS A 46 -23.49 -18.11 25.59
C LYS A 46 -23.77 -16.63 25.25
N ASP A 47 -24.09 -16.44 23.97
CA ASP A 47 -25.41 -16.05 23.41
C ASP A 47 -25.91 -14.59 23.52
N SER A 48 -26.41 -14.13 22.35
CA SER A 48 -27.50 -13.18 22.12
C SER A 48 -27.26 -11.67 22.00
N THR A 49 -27.29 -11.24 20.72
CA THR A 49 -28.18 -10.20 20.17
C THR A 49 -27.71 -8.74 20.12
N SER A 50 -27.69 -8.27 18.87
CA SER A 50 -27.69 -6.92 18.30
C SER A 50 -28.30 -5.80 19.14
N THR A 51 -27.73 -4.59 19.02
CA THR A 51 -28.49 -3.36 18.76
C THR A 51 -27.57 -2.30 18.13
N ASP A 52 -27.97 -1.82 16.95
CA ASP A 52 -27.52 -0.57 16.33
C ASP A 52 -27.62 0.61 17.29
N THR A 53 -26.60 1.45 17.39
CA THR A 53 -26.81 2.89 17.59
C THR A 53 -25.64 3.66 16.99
N GLN A 54 -25.94 4.33 15.87
CA GLN A 54 -25.19 5.45 15.34
C GLN A 54 -25.03 6.52 16.42
N THR A 55 -23.83 7.05 16.61
CA THR A 55 -23.66 8.40 17.15
C THR A 55 -22.49 9.05 16.42
N GLU A 56 -22.85 9.92 15.49
CA GLU A 56 -21.99 10.94 14.93
C GLU A 56 -21.44 11.80 16.08
N THR A 57 -20.13 12.02 16.11
CA THR A 57 -19.55 13.12 16.90
C THR A 57 -18.55 13.83 16.01
N GLU A 58 -19.06 14.85 15.33
CA GLU A 58 -18.28 15.92 14.74
C GLU A 58 -17.44 16.55 15.87
N THR A 59 -16.12 16.55 15.72
CA THR A 59 -15.24 17.33 16.57
C THR A 59 -14.70 18.48 15.73
N GLU A 60 -15.36 19.63 15.82
CA GLU A 60 -14.79 20.91 15.44
C GLU A 60 -13.62 21.21 16.41
N THR A 61 -12.39 21.22 15.90
CA THR A 61 -11.25 21.81 16.61
C THR A 61 -10.88 23.11 15.93
N ASP A 62 -11.38 24.20 16.48
CA ASP A 62 -10.83 25.53 16.27
C ASP A 62 -10.82 26.26 17.61
N THR A 63 -9.71 26.15 18.34
CA THR A 63 -9.32 27.15 19.35
C THR A 63 -7.82 27.06 19.61
N GLU A 64 -7.07 27.99 19.03
CA GLU A 64 -5.75 28.38 19.53
C GLU A 64 -5.87 28.76 21.01
N LYS A 65 -5.35 27.91 21.88
CA LYS A 65 -4.99 28.26 23.26
C LYS A 65 -3.47 28.23 23.35
N GLU A 66 -2.87 29.41 23.54
CA GLU A 66 -1.53 29.51 24.13
C GLU A 66 -1.51 28.67 25.41
N THR A 67 -0.80 27.56 25.37
CA THR A 67 -0.47 26.76 26.55
C THR A 67 0.96 27.09 26.92
N ASP A 68 1.17 27.50 28.17
CA ASP A 68 2.45 27.88 28.81
C ASP A 68 3.39 26.67 29.00
N GLY A 69 3.32 25.70 28.08
CA GLY A 69 4.12 24.47 28.05
C GLY A 69 5.36 24.64 27.18
N PRO A 70 6.36 23.75 27.33
CA PRO A 70 7.52 23.75 26.44
C PRO A 70 7.07 23.51 24.99
N SER A 71 7.65 24.25 24.05
CA SER A 71 7.26 24.19 22.64
C SER A 71 7.43 22.80 22.05
N THR A 72 6.49 22.40 21.19
CA THR A 72 6.56 21.16 20.41
C THR A 72 6.98 21.40 18.96
N SER A 73 7.30 22.66 18.60
CA SER A 73 7.79 23.01 17.26
C SER A 73 9.31 22.86 17.18
N TYR A 74 9.79 22.19 16.14
CA TYR A 74 11.23 22.04 15.89
C TYR A 74 11.93 23.38 15.63
N SER A 75 11.21 24.38 15.09
CA SER A 75 11.74 25.74 14.83
C SER A 75 12.18 26.49 16.08
N ASP A 76 11.75 26.05 17.26
CA ASP A 76 11.99 26.75 18.51
C ASP A 76 13.27 26.26 19.21
N TYR A 77 13.93 25.26 18.61
CA TYR A 77 15.17 24.66 19.10
C TYR A 77 16.33 24.99 18.18
N ASN A 78 17.50 25.24 18.76
CA ASN A 78 18.76 25.19 18.00
C ASN A 78 19.18 23.73 17.83
N LEU A 79 18.75 23.09 16.74
CA LEU A 79 18.90 21.65 16.53
C LEU A 79 20.37 21.18 16.51
N SER A 80 21.30 22.07 16.14
CA SER A 80 22.75 21.79 16.19
C SER A 80 23.29 21.53 17.61
N ASP A 81 22.56 21.93 18.66
CA ASP A 81 22.91 21.63 20.05
C ASP A 81 22.55 20.17 20.45
N TYR A 82 21.63 19.54 19.71
CA TYR A 82 21.05 18.23 20.01
C TYR A 82 21.55 17.12 19.08
N ILE A 83 21.92 17.45 17.84
CA ILE A 83 22.39 16.48 16.87
C ILE A 83 23.52 17.03 16.01
N LYS A 84 24.51 16.19 15.74
CA LYS A 84 25.59 16.46 14.79
C LYS A 84 25.40 15.57 13.55
N LEU A 85 25.13 16.20 12.41
CA LEU A 85 25.01 15.50 11.15
C LEU A 85 26.37 14.94 10.68
N CYS A 86 26.33 13.80 10.01
CA CYS A 86 27.44 13.36 9.16
C CYS A 86 27.46 14.18 7.84
N ASP A 87 28.43 13.90 6.97
CA ASP A 87 28.41 14.44 5.61
C ASP A 87 27.20 13.84 4.86
N TYR A 88 26.40 14.70 4.22
CA TYR A 88 25.20 14.30 3.47
C TYR A 88 25.22 14.75 1.99
N ILE A 89 26.21 15.57 1.63
CA ILE A 89 26.48 16.01 0.25
C ILE A 89 27.55 15.10 -0.35
N GLY A 90 27.34 14.67 -1.60
CA GLY A 90 28.26 13.79 -2.32
C GLY A 90 28.24 12.35 -1.81
N VAL A 91 27.22 11.96 -1.04
CA VAL A 91 27.02 10.56 -0.62
C VAL A 91 26.84 9.70 -1.88
N PRO A 92 27.62 8.61 -2.05
CA PRO A 92 27.46 7.73 -3.20
C PRO A 92 26.08 7.08 -3.22
N GLY A 93 25.46 7.02 -4.38
CA GLY A 93 24.18 6.34 -4.55
C GLY A 93 23.87 6.05 -6.01
N LYS A 94 22.87 5.20 -6.23
CA LYS A 94 22.43 4.75 -7.55
C LYS A 94 21.04 5.31 -7.84
N LEU A 95 20.89 5.96 -8.99
CA LEU A 95 19.58 6.37 -9.49
C LEU A 95 18.99 5.21 -10.30
N ASP A 96 18.09 4.46 -9.68
CA ASP A 96 17.37 3.35 -10.32
C ASP A 96 16.20 3.90 -11.15
N LEU A 97 16.51 4.32 -12.37
CA LEU A 97 15.52 4.86 -13.32
C LEU A 97 14.95 3.75 -14.21
N ASP A 98 13.65 3.51 -14.08
CA ASP A 98 12.92 2.58 -14.94
C ASP A 98 12.81 3.13 -16.38
N GLU A 99 13.11 2.30 -17.37
CA GLU A 99 12.85 2.60 -18.77
C GLU A 99 11.36 2.42 -19.08
N ILE A 100 10.71 3.46 -19.59
CA ILE A 100 9.31 3.38 -20.00
C ILE A 100 9.21 2.70 -21.35
N SER A 101 8.60 1.52 -21.39
CA SER A 101 8.39 0.77 -22.63
C SER A 101 7.18 1.28 -23.43
N GLU A 102 7.00 0.83 -24.67
CA GLU A 102 5.75 1.07 -25.43
C GLU A 102 4.55 0.34 -24.82
N ASP A 103 4.78 -0.79 -24.13
CA ASP A 103 3.74 -1.55 -23.45
C ASP A 103 3.21 -0.79 -22.24
N ASP A 104 4.07 -0.07 -21.50
CA ASP A 104 3.66 0.78 -20.37
C ASP A 104 2.77 1.94 -20.84
N VAL A 105 3.17 2.60 -21.93
CA VAL A 105 2.36 3.67 -22.55
C VAL A 105 1.02 3.14 -23.02
N THR A 106 1.01 1.96 -23.66
CA THR A 106 -0.22 1.32 -24.14
C THR A 106 -1.12 0.90 -22.98
N ALA A 107 -0.58 0.33 -21.91
CA ALA A 107 -1.33 -0.03 -20.72
C ALA A 107 -1.95 1.20 -20.04
N TYR A 108 -1.21 2.32 -19.99
CA TYR A 108 -1.72 3.58 -19.47
C TYR A 108 -2.88 4.11 -20.33
N ILE A 109 -2.73 4.14 -21.65
CA ILE A 109 -3.80 4.55 -22.59
C ILE A 109 -5.04 3.67 -22.41
N ASN A 110 -4.85 2.35 -22.32
CA ASN A 110 -5.93 1.39 -22.16
C ASN A 110 -6.71 1.62 -20.86
N SER A 111 -6.00 1.84 -19.75
CA SER A 111 -6.62 2.02 -18.43
C SER A 111 -7.26 3.40 -18.23
N THR A 112 -6.81 4.43 -18.95
CA THR A 112 -7.28 5.81 -18.75
C THR A 112 -8.20 6.33 -19.85
N ILE A 113 -7.78 6.19 -21.11
CA ILE A 113 -8.50 6.75 -22.26
C ILE A 113 -9.49 5.75 -22.84
N LEU A 114 -9.09 4.48 -22.96
CA LEU A 114 -9.88 3.47 -23.65
C LEU A 114 -10.68 2.56 -22.72
N SER A 115 -10.62 2.79 -21.40
CA SER A 115 -11.24 1.94 -20.38
C SER A 115 -12.70 1.63 -20.66
N ASP A 116 -13.52 2.65 -20.93
CA ASP A 116 -14.95 2.49 -21.23
C ASP A 116 -15.24 1.96 -22.66
N LEU A 117 -14.22 1.84 -23.51
CA LEU A 117 -14.34 1.26 -24.85
C LEU A 117 -13.87 -0.19 -24.91
N SER A 118 -13.45 -0.74 -23.77
CA SER A 118 -13.03 -2.13 -23.68
C SER A 118 -14.14 -3.10 -24.07
N TYR A 119 -13.75 -4.24 -24.62
CA TYR A 119 -14.64 -5.33 -25.00
C TYR A 119 -13.98 -6.68 -24.73
N GLU A 120 -14.79 -7.72 -24.57
CA GLU A 120 -14.30 -9.07 -24.32
C GLU A 120 -14.11 -9.81 -25.64
N ILE A 121 -12.99 -10.50 -25.76
CA ILE A 121 -12.69 -11.41 -26.87
C ILE A 121 -12.53 -12.83 -26.32
N ASP A 122 -13.09 -13.81 -27.04
CA ASP A 122 -12.83 -15.22 -26.78
C ASP A 122 -11.39 -15.56 -27.21
N LEU A 123 -10.67 -16.28 -26.37
CA LEU A 123 -9.32 -16.79 -26.67
C LEU A 123 -9.40 -18.16 -27.35
N GLU A 124 -8.65 -18.30 -28.43
CA GLU A 124 -8.56 -19.56 -29.18
C GLU A 124 -7.81 -20.64 -28.39
N PRO A 125 -8.12 -21.93 -28.60
CA PRO A 125 -7.38 -23.05 -27.99
C PRO A 125 -5.87 -22.95 -28.22
N GLY A 126 -5.08 -23.21 -27.18
CA GLY A 126 -3.62 -23.07 -27.20
C GLY A 126 -3.10 -21.66 -26.89
N THR A 127 -3.97 -20.66 -26.73
CA THR A 127 -3.57 -19.31 -26.30
C THR A 127 -3.15 -19.33 -24.83
N VAL A 128 -2.04 -18.67 -24.51
CA VAL A 128 -1.54 -18.53 -23.13
C VAL A 128 -2.45 -17.61 -22.32
N ILE A 129 -2.81 -18.07 -21.12
CA ILE A 129 -3.58 -17.35 -20.12
C ILE A 129 -2.68 -16.34 -19.40
N LEU A 130 -3.15 -15.10 -19.30
CA LEU A 130 -2.46 -13.99 -18.65
C LEU A 130 -3.21 -13.54 -17.38
N PRO A 131 -2.54 -12.81 -16.46
CA PRO A 131 -3.22 -12.19 -15.33
C PRO A 131 -4.39 -11.31 -15.79
N GLY A 132 -5.52 -11.38 -15.09
CA GLY A 132 -6.73 -10.61 -15.40
C GLY A 132 -7.68 -11.23 -16.44
N ASP A 133 -7.28 -12.31 -17.13
CA ASP A 133 -8.17 -13.06 -18.01
C ASP A 133 -9.33 -13.68 -17.23
N LYS A 134 -10.47 -13.85 -17.90
CA LYS A 134 -11.58 -14.64 -17.40
C LYS A 134 -11.48 -16.04 -17.95
N VAL A 135 -11.40 -17.03 -17.08
CA VAL A 135 -11.29 -18.44 -17.49
C VAL A 135 -12.55 -19.20 -17.09
N ASN A 136 -13.00 -20.10 -17.96
CA ASN A 136 -13.95 -21.14 -17.59
C ASN A 136 -13.17 -22.41 -17.30
N ILE A 137 -13.20 -22.88 -16.06
CA ILE A 137 -12.40 -24.03 -15.63
C ILE A 137 -13.27 -25.16 -15.10
N ASN A 138 -12.79 -26.39 -15.24
CA ASN A 138 -13.15 -27.49 -14.34
C ASN A 138 -11.98 -27.73 -13.41
N TYR A 139 -12.24 -27.98 -12.14
CA TYR A 139 -11.17 -28.30 -11.19
C TYR A 139 -11.56 -29.44 -10.26
N TYR A 140 -10.56 -30.25 -9.90
CA TYR A 140 -10.67 -31.36 -8.96
C TYR A 140 -9.57 -31.24 -7.92
N GLY A 141 -9.96 -30.97 -6.68
CA GLY A 141 -9.06 -30.77 -5.55
C GLY A 141 -8.91 -32.03 -4.70
N TYR A 142 -7.67 -32.34 -4.31
CA TYR A 142 -7.31 -33.51 -3.52
C TYR A 142 -6.37 -33.14 -2.38
N ILE A 143 -6.62 -33.73 -1.21
CA ILE A 143 -5.70 -33.72 -0.06
C ILE A 143 -4.74 -34.91 -0.22
N ASN A 144 -3.47 -34.72 0.17
CA ASN A 144 -2.40 -35.74 0.09
C ASN A 144 -2.05 -36.21 -1.34
N GLY A 145 -2.31 -35.39 -2.36
CA GLY A 145 -1.79 -35.67 -3.70
C GLY A 145 -0.26 -35.55 -3.72
N ASN A 146 0.44 -36.57 -4.22
CA ASN A 146 1.87 -36.51 -4.44
C ASN A 146 2.19 -35.79 -5.76
N PHE A 147 3.39 -35.22 -5.87
CA PHE A 147 3.91 -34.55 -7.09
C PHE A 147 3.87 -35.44 -8.35
N ASP A 148 3.79 -36.77 -8.20
CA ASP A 148 3.90 -37.75 -9.30
C ASP A 148 2.63 -38.61 -9.54
N GLY A 149 1.48 -38.32 -8.89
CA GLY A 149 0.32 -39.22 -8.98
C GLY A 149 -1.01 -38.63 -8.52
N PHE A 150 -1.80 -38.19 -9.51
CA PHE A 150 -3.11 -37.53 -9.38
C PHE A 150 -4.24 -38.39 -8.77
N GLU A 151 -4.08 -39.71 -8.66
CA GLU A 151 -5.18 -40.64 -8.31
C GLU A 151 -5.14 -41.18 -6.87
N ASP A 152 -4.10 -40.87 -6.09
CA ASP A 152 -3.91 -41.45 -4.73
C ASP A 152 -4.47 -40.56 -3.59
N GLY A 153 -4.95 -39.36 -3.90
CA GLY A 153 -5.44 -38.38 -2.92
C GLY A 153 -6.93 -38.49 -2.60
N GLU A 154 -7.34 -37.98 -1.43
CA GLU A 154 -8.76 -37.90 -1.04
C GLU A 154 -9.36 -36.56 -1.50
N GLN A 155 -10.48 -36.59 -2.23
CA GLN A 155 -11.23 -35.37 -2.55
C GLN A 155 -11.83 -34.75 -1.29
N PHE A 156 -11.84 -33.42 -1.24
CA PHE A 156 -12.44 -32.67 -0.13
C PHE A 156 -13.65 -31.85 -0.57
N GLU A 157 -14.54 -31.60 0.38
CA GLU A 157 -15.78 -30.86 0.16
C GLU A 157 -15.48 -29.42 -0.30
N GLY A 158 -16.17 -28.96 -1.35
CA GLY A 158 -15.93 -27.65 -1.98
C GLY A 158 -14.68 -27.59 -2.88
N GLY A 159 -13.82 -28.62 -2.85
CA GLY A 159 -12.59 -28.70 -3.66
C GLY A 159 -12.80 -29.16 -5.10
N THR A 160 -14.00 -29.56 -5.50
CA THR A 160 -14.28 -30.06 -6.85
C THR A 160 -15.44 -29.30 -7.49
N TYR A 161 -15.21 -28.79 -8.69
CA TYR A 161 -16.25 -28.24 -9.55
C TYR A 161 -16.18 -28.89 -10.91
N SER A 162 -17.12 -29.80 -11.17
CA SER A 162 -17.28 -30.50 -12.45
C SER A 162 -18.74 -30.49 -12.88
N LEU A 163 -19.29 -29.31 -13.17
CA LEU A 163 -20.57 -29.21 -13.86
C LEU A 163 -20.34 -29.14 -15.37
N LYS A 164 -21.31 -29.60 -16.17
CA LYS A 164 -21.26 -29.50 -17.65
C LYS A 164 -21.00 -28.08 -18.20
N LYS A 165 -21.05 -27.05 -17.36
CA LYS A 165 -20.88 -25.63 -17.72
C LYS A 165 -19.55 -25.00 -17.24
N GLY A 166 -18.73 -25.70 -16.44
CA GLY A 166 -17.52 -25.15 -15.83
C GLY A 166 -17.78 -23.98 -14.86
N TYR A 167 -16.72 -23.51 -14.22
CA TYR A 167 -16.71 -22.38 -13.28
C TYR A 167 -16.01 -21.18 -13.93
N ASN A 168 -16.66 -20.02 -13.94
CA ASN A 168 -16.07 -18.79 -14.48
C ASN A 168 -15.30 -18.06 -13.38
N LEU A 169 -14.01 -17.85 -13.59
CA LEU A 169 -13.11 -17.18 -12.67
C LEU A 169 -12.45 -16.01 -13.40
N LYS A 170 -12.49 -14.81 -12.80
CA LYS A 170 -11.63 -13.70 -13.23
C LYS A 170 -10.33 -13.79 -12.45
N LEU A 171 -9.20 -13.99 -13.14
CA LEU A 171 -7.91 -14.12 -12.46
C LEU A 171 -7.46 -12.80 -11.83
N GLY A 172 -6.85 -12.88 -10.66
CA GLY A 172 -6.40 -11.76 -9.83
C GLY A 172 -7.47 -11.19 -8.90
N THR A 173 -8.59 -11.90 -8.66
CA THR A 173 -9.62 -11.44 -7.70
C THR A 173 -9.34 -11.89 -6.27
N GLY A 174 -8.53 -12.93 -6.07
CA GLY A 174 -8.30 -13.53 -4.76
C GLY A 174 -9.54 -14.25 -4.23
N GLU A 175 -10.39 -14.76 -5.11
CA GLU A 175 -11.59 -15.53 -4.73
C GLU A 175 -11.19 -16.94 -4.26
N PHE A 176 -10.05 -17.45 -4.75
CA PHE A 176 -9.50 -18.76 -4.38
C PHE A 176 -8.33 -18.64 -3.41
N VAL A 177 -7.94 -19.78 -2.84
CA VAL A 177 -6.73 -19.90 -2.00
C VAL A 177 -5.50 -19.41 -2.78
N GLU A 178 -4.61 -18.70 -2.08
CA GLU A 178 -3.36 -18.20 -2.64
C GLU A 178 -2.59 -19.30 -3.41
N GLY A 179 -2.09 -18.95 -4.59
CA GLY A 179 -1.40 -19.85 -5.50
C GLY A 179 -2.33 -20.56 -6.48
N PHE A 180 -3.65 -20.57 -6.26
CA PHE A 180 -4.59 -21.19 -7.20
C PHE A 180 -4.70 -20.40 -8.51
N GLU A 181 -4.97 -19.09 -8.41
CA GLU A 181 -5.15 -18.23 -9.58
C GLU A 181 -3.82 -18.02 -10.30
N GLU A 182 -2.73 -17.82 -9.55
CA GLU A 182 -1.37 -17.67 -10.07
C GLU A 182 -0.90 -18.92 -10.80
N GLY A 183 -1.28 -20.11 -10.30
CA GLY A 183 -0.94 -21.39 -10.91
C GLY A 183 -1.64 -21.64 -12.25
N ILE A 184 -2.71 -20.90 -12.58
CA ILE A 184 -3.38 -20.98 -13.89
C ILE A 184 -2.66 -20.12 -14.94
N VAL A 185 -2.03 -19.03 -14.52
CA VAL A 185 -1.33 -18.10 -15.42
C VAL A 185 -0.16 -18.81 -16.09
N GLY A 186 0.00 -18.59 -17.40
CA GLY A 186 1.05 -19.21 -18.21
C GLY A 186 0.66 -20.55 -18.85
N HIS A 187 -0.41 -21.21 -18.38
CA HIS A 187 -1.00 -22.35 -19.09
C HIS A 187 -1.86 -21.90 -20.28
N THR A 188 -2.32 -22.86 -21.09
CA THR A 188 -3.04 -22.58 -22.34
C THR A 188 -4.51 -22.98 -22.32
N VAL A 189 -5.34 -22.30 -23.12
CA VAL A 189 -6.75 -22.67 -23.33
C VAL A 189 -6.85 -24.10 -23.87
N GLY A 190 -7.65 -24.95 -23.21
CA GLY A 190 -7.82 -26.36 -23.54
C GLY A 190 -6.85 -27.30 -22.82
N GLU A 191 -5.88 -26.77 -22.07
CA GLU A 191 -4.91 -27.56 -21.32
C GLU A 191 -5.51 -28.14 -20.05
N THR A 192 -4.96 -29.28 -19.61
CA THR A 192 -5.20 -29.84 -18.28
C THR A 192 -3.87 -30.01 -17.56
N PHE A 193 -3.78 -29.44 -16.35
CA PHE A 193 -2.56 -29.37 -15.57
C PHE A 193 -2.86 -29.38 -14.08
N ASP A 194 -1.82 -29.52 -13.27
CA ASP A 194 -1.93 -29.59 -11.82
C ASP A 194 -1.40 -28.28 -11.20
N VAL A 195 -2.19 -27.70 -10.30
CA VAL A 195 -1.84 -26.54 -9.49
C VAL A 195 -1.74 -26.95 -8.04
N TYR A 196 -0.63 -26.59 -7.40
CA TYR A 196 -0.36 -26.93 -6.01
C TYR A 196 -0.57 -25.71 -5.12
N CYS A 197 -1.41 -25.84 -4.10
CA CYS A 197 -1.72 -24.76 -3.16
C CYS A 197 -1.56 -25.26 -1.73
N THR A 198 -1.43 -24.33 -0.79
CA THR A 198 -1.51 -24.64 0.64
C THR A 198 -2.51 -23.69 1.27
N PHE A 199 -3.51 -24.24 1.94
CA PHE A 199 -4.48 -23.42 2.67
C PHE A 199 -3.79 -22.72 3.85
N PRO A 200 -4.16 -21.46 4.14
CA PRO A 200 -3.52 -20.72 5.21
C PRO A 200 -3.89 -21.32 6.57
N ARG A 201 -3.06 -21.09 7.59
CA ARG A 201 -3.22 -21.72 8.91
C ARG A 201 -4.44 -21.21 9.67
N ASP A 202 -4.86 -20.00 9.35
CA ASP A 202 -6.01 -19.29 9.89
C ASP A 202 -7.29 -19.50 9.04
N TYR A 203 -7.29 -20.40 8.05
CA TYR A 203 -8.47 -20.65 7.21
C TYR A 203 -9.72 -21.03 8.03
N GLU A 204 -10.71 -20.14 8.10
CA GLU A 204 -11.86 -20.30 9.01
C GLU A 204 -13.00 -21.13 8.42
N ALA A 205 -13.16 -21.14 7.10
CA ALA A 205 -14.29 -21.79 6.45
C ALA A 205 -14.27 -23.33 6.58
N ASN A 206 -13.10 -23.93 6.81
CA ASN A 206 -12.98 -25.36 7.11
C ASN A 206 -11.71 -25.67 7.90
N GLU A 207 -11.85 -26.00 9.19
CA GLU A 207 -10.72 -26.29 10.08
C GLU A 207 -9.84 -27.45 9.62
N LYS A 208 -10.41 -28.42 8.88
CA LYS A 208 -9.68 -29.58 8.37
C LYS A 208 -8.72 -29.24 7.24
N LEU A 209 -8.87 -28.08 6.62
CA LEU A 209 -8.02 -27.61 5.53
C LEU A 209 -6.92 -26.66 6.02
N ARG A 210 -6.97 -26.16 7.27
CA ARG A 210 -5.96 -25.23 7.79
C ARG A 210 -4.54 -25.77 7.65
N GLY A 211 -3.68 -25.06 6.92
CA GLY A 211 -2.29 -25.47 6.69
C GLY A 211 -2.11 -26.72 5.82
N VAL A 212 -3.18 -27.24 5.20
CA VAL A 212 -3.14 -28.45 4.38
C VAL A 212 -2.70 -28.11 2.96
N SER A 213 -1.70 -28.83 2.46
CA SER A 213 -1.31 -28.78 1.05
C SER A 213 -2.27 -29.62 0.21
N VAL A 214 -2.70 -29.05 -0.90
CA VAL A 214 -3.64 -29.66 -1.83
C VAL A 214 -3.12 -29.53 -3.26
N VAL A 215 -3.59 -30.45 -4.11
CA VAL A 215 -3.40 -30.35 -5.55
C VAL A 215 -4.76 -30.20 -6.22
N TYR A 216 -4.84 -29.28 -7.18
CA TYR A 216 -5.98 -29.08 -8.05
C TYR A 216 -5.60 -29.47 -9.46
N LYS A 217 -6.30 -30.44 -10.04
CA LYS A 217 -6.23 -30.62 -11.49
C LYS A 217 -7.24 -29.74 -12.14
N ILE A 218 -6.73 -28.82 -12.96
CA ILE A 218 -7.48 -27.79 -13.63
C ILE A 218 -7.51 -28.12 -15.12
N THR A 219 -8.69 -28.04 -15.71
CA THR A 219 -8.87 -27.99 -17.16
C THR A 219 -9.42 -26.63 -17.53
N VAL A 220 -8.71 -25.90 -18.39
CA VAL A 220 -9.19 -24.60 -18.92
C VAL A 220 -10.07 -24.88 -20.14
N ASN A 221 -11.38 -24.72 -20.01
CA ASN A 221 -12.34 -25.02 -21.07
C ASN A 221 -12.39 -23.91 -22.13
N SER A 222 -12.41 -22.65 -21.67
CA SER A 222 -12.36 -21.45 -22.51
C SER A 222 -11.76 -20.30 -21.69
N ALA A 223 -11.34 -19.25 -22.37
CA ALA A 223 -10.94 -18.02 -21.72
C ALA A 223 -11.37 -16.82 -22.55
N GLU A 224 -11.63 -15.72 -21.86
CA GLU A 224 -11.97 -14.41 -22.43
C GLU A 224 -10.93 -13.40 -21.95
N ARG A 225 -10.53 -12.48 -22.82
CA ARG A 225 -9.61 -11.39 -22.51
C ARG A 225 -10.24 -10.05 -22.78
N ILE A 226 -9.95 -9.08 -21.92
CA ILE A 226 -10.29 -7.69 -22.19
C ILE A 226 -9.37 -7.15 -23.29
N ALA A 227 -9.96 -6.69 -24.38
CA ALA A 227 -9.30 -5.99 -25.46
C ALA A 227 -9.77 -4.54 -25.53
N TYR A 228 -8.96 -3.71 -26.17
CA TYR A 228 -9.22 -2.29 -26.35
C TYR A 228 -9.16 -1.96 -27.86
N PRO A 229 -9.98 -1.01 -28.34
CA PRO A 229 -9.82 -0.52 -29.71
C PRO A 229 -8.46 0.19 -29.87
N GLU A 230 -8.01 0.38 -31.09
CA GLU A 230 -6.84 1.23 -31.33
C GLU A 230 -7.13 2.69 -30.95
N LEU A 231 -6.14 3.36 -30.35
CA LEU A 231 -6.20 4.80 -30.14
C LEU A 231 -6.10 5.52 -31.49
N THR A 232 -7.22 6.08 -31.97
CA THR A 232 -7.28 6.91 -33.17
C THR A 232 -7.29 8.41 -32.80
N ASP A 233 -7.00 9.27 -33.78
CA ASP A 233 -7.08 10.74 -33.61
C ASP A 233 -8.47 11.19 -33.13
N GLU A 234 -9.53 10.56 -33.62
CA GLU A 234 -10.91 10.89 -33.22
C GLU A 234 -11.17 10.53 -31.75
N ILE A 235 -10.73 9.35 -31.31
CA ILE A 235 -10.87 8.93 -29.90
C ILE A 235 -10.03 9.83 -29.00
N CYS A 236 -8.80 10.13 -29.41
CA CYS A 236 -7.91 11.03 -28.70
C CYS A 236 -8.52 12.42 -28.52
N ALA A 237 -8.98 13.04 -29.60
CA ALA A 237 -9.58 14.38 -29.58
C ALA A 237 -10.88 14.44 -28.75
N GLN A 238 -11.61 13.33 -28.64
CA GLN A 238 -12.85 13.28 -27.85
C GLN A 238 -12.60 13.07 -26.35
N ARG A 239 -11.54 12.33 -25.98
CA ARG A 239 -11.34 11.83 -24.60
C ARG A 239 -10.09 12.38 -23.90
N SER A 240 -9.33 13.23 -24.57
CA SER A 240 -8.13 13.88 -24.03
C SER A 240 -8.05 15.34 -24.47
N GLU A 241 -7.05 16.06 -23.98
CA GLU A 241 -6.73 17.43 -24.41
C GLU A 241 -5.93 17.49 -25.72
N TYR A 242 -5.46 16.34 -26.22
CA TYR A 242 -4.63 16.21 -27.42
C TYR A 242 -5.48 15.99 -28.67
N LYS A 243 -4.94 16.27 -29.86
CA LYS A 243 -5.70 16.20 -31.12
C LYS A 243 -5.42 14.93 -31.92
N THR A 244 -4.26 14.33 -31.74
CA THR A 244 -3.82 13.15 -32.51
C THR A 244 -3.36 12.05 -31.58
N ALA A 245 -3.49 10.79 -32.02
CA ALA A 245 -3.05 9.63 -31.27
C ALA A 245 -1.54 9.70 -30.95
N ASP A 246 -0.74 10.22 -31.88
CA ASP A 246 0.70 10.38 -31.71
C ASP A 246 1.04 11.42 -30.62
N GLU A 247 0.37 12.58 -30.63
CA GLU A 247 0.53 13.59 -29.58
C GLU A 247 0.16 13.02 -28.20
N CYS A 248 -0.91 12.24 -28.12
CA CYS A 248 -1.37 11.63 -26.88
C CYS A 248 -0.40 10.58 -26.36
N ARG A 249 0.11 9.70 -27.23
CA ARG A 249 1.16 8.73 -26.87
C ARG A 249 2.43 9.42 -26.36
N ALA A 250 2.88 10.45 -27.06
CA ALA A 250 4.08 11.20 -26.68
C ALA A 250 3.91 11.90 -25.32
N ALA A 251 2.76 12.52 -25.07
CA ALA A 251 2.48 13.18 -23.79
C ALA A 251 2.38 12.18 -22.63
N ILE A 252 1.74 11.03 -22.84
CA ILE A 252 1.65 9.97 -21.83
C ILE A 252 3.04 9.39 -21.54
N ARG A 253 3.85 9.15 -22.57
CA ARG A 253 5.25 8.72 -22.41
C ARG A 253 6.04 9.71 -21.55
N ALA A 254 6.02 10.99 -21.91
CA ALA A 254 6.73 12.03 -21.17
C ALA A 254 6.26 12.10 -19.70
N LYS A 255 4.95 11.96 -19.46
CA LYS A 255 4.39 11.89 -18.11
C LYS A 255 4.91 10.68 -17.34
N LEU A 256 4.91 9.49 -17.93
CA LEU A 256 5.40 8.27 -17.27
C LEU A 256 6.90 8.36 -16.97
N GLU A 257 7.68 8.97 -17.87
CA GLU A 257 9.12 9.20 -17.69
C GLU A 257 9.37 10.21 -16.55
N GLU A 258 8.58 11.27 -16.45
CA GLU A 258 8.64 12.23 -15.34
C GLU A 258 8.28 11.55 -14.01
N GLU A 259 7.22 10.74 -13.98
CA GLU A 259 6.82 9.97 -12.80
C GLU A 259 7.90 8.96 -12.38
N ALA A 260 8.56 8.29 -13.35
CA ALA A 260 9.66 7.37 -13.09
C ALA A 260 10.88 8.09 -12.51
N LEU A 261 11.26 9.23 -13.08
CA LEU A 261 12.35 10.05 -12.57
C LEU A 261 12.06 10.57 -11.16
N TYR A 262 10.83 11.02 -10.90
CA TYR A 262 10.41 11.46 -9.58
C TYR A 262 10.55 10.32 -8.55
N ARG A 263 10.02 9.12 -8.85
CA ARG A 263 10.15 7.95 -7.97
C ARG A 263 11.60 7.58 -7.69
N ALA A 264 12.43 7.51 -8.73
CA ALA A 264 13.86 7.20 -8.61
C ALA A 264 14.59 8.23 -7.73
N THR A 265 14.28 9.52 -7.92
CA THR A 265 14.84 10.63 -7.15
C THR A 265 14.44 10.55 -5.67
N GLN A 266 13.15 10.35 -5.39
CA GLN A 266 12.65 10.19 -4.02
C GLN A 266 13.26 8.96 -3.33
N SER A 267 13.41 7.85 -4.06
CA SER A 267 14.01 6.63 -3.51
C SER A 267 15.48 6.80 -3.17
N LEU A 268 16.27 7.42 -4.05
CA LEU A 268 17.67 7.74 -3.79
C LEU A 268 17.81 8.72 -2.62
N GLY A 269 16.96 9.76 -2.59
CA GLY A 269 16.94 10.73 -1.49
C GLY A 269 16.64 10.10 -0.14
N ALA A 270 15.70 9.16 -0.10
CA ALA A 270 15.38 8.39 1.10
C ALA A 270 16.53 7.46 1.53
N GLU A 271 17.24 6.83 0.59
CA GLU A 271 18.43 6.02 0.87
C GLU A 271 19.54 6.87 1.50
N ILE A 272 19.81 8.04 0.93
CA ILE A 272 20.81 8.98 1.47
C ILE A 272 20.35 9.49 2.83
N PHE A 273 19.07 9.84 2.99
CA PHE A 273 18.55 10.24 4.29
C PHE A 273 18.71 9.13 5.33
N LYS A 274 18.51 7.87 4.98
CA LYS A 274 18.77 6.72 5.85
C LYS A 274 20.25 6.63 6.23
N TYR A 275 21.16 6.84 5.28
CA TYR A 275 22.60 6.94 5.58
C TYR A 275 22.87 8.06 6.59
N VAL A 276 22.28 9.25 6.40
CA VAL A 276 22.41 10.38 7.33
C VAL A 276 21.85 10.03 8.69
N TYR A 277 20.69 9.38 8.74
CA TYR A 277 20.08 8.90 9.95
C TYR A 277 21.04 8.01 10.73
N GLU A 278 21.60 6.98 10.10
CA GLU A 278 22.46 5.98 10.72
C GLU A 278 23.82 6.54 11.16
N ASN A 279 24.39 7.49 10.42
CA ASN A 279 25.76 7.98 10.62
C ASN A 279 25.85 9.32 11.39
N SER A 280 24.73 10.00 11.59
CA SER A 280 24.67 11.20 12.44
C SER A 280 24.71 10.83 13.93
N THR A 281 25.31 11.69 14.74
CA THR A 281 25.47 11.47 16.18
C THR A 281 24.48 12.33 16.96
N VAL A 282 23.55 11.68 17.67
CA VAL A 282 22.67 12.37 18.63
C VAL A 282 23.48 12.71 19.89
N ILE A 283 23.40 13.97 20.31
CA ILE A 283 23.98 14.48 21.56
C ILE A 283 22.98 14.27 22.70
N SER A 284 21.73 14.71 22.47
CA SER A 284 20.60 14.54 23.38
C SER A 284 19.29 14.75 22.63
N TYR A 285 18.16 14.43 23.27
CA TYR A 285 16.83 14.72 22.74
C TYR A 285 16.19 15.89 23.50
N PRO A 286 15.50 16.82 22.81
CA PRO A 286 14.63 17.77 23.48
C PRO A 286 13.44 17.02 24.12
N GLU A 287 13.39 16.98 25.46
CA GLU A 287 12.42 16.17 26.21
C GLU A 287 10.97 16.46 25.81
N ALA A 288 10.61 17.73 25.63
CA ALA A 288 9.26 18.11 25.24
C ALA A 288 8.83 17.59 23.85
N LEU A 289 9.78 17.44 22.91
CA LEU A 289 9.49 16.83 21.61
C LEU A 289 9.26 15.32 21.78
N VAL A 290 10.02 14.65 22.64
CA VAL A 290 9.85 13.21 22.90
C VAL A 290 8.54 12.94 23.62
N GLU A 291 8.23 13.72 24.66
CA GLU A 291 6.96 13.63 25.40
C GLU A 291 5.75 13.92 24.50
N ALA A 292 5.89 14.81 23.52
CA ALA A 292 4.83 15.08 22.55
C ALA A 292 4.56 13.87 21.64
N GLU A 293 5.60 13.15 21.19
CA GLU A 293 5.43 11.92 20.42
C GLU A 293 4.88 10.77 21.30
N ASP A 294 5.36 10.62 22.54
CA ASP A 294 4.81 9.66 23.50
C ASP A 294 3.29 9.87 23.68
N ARG A 295 2.88 11.13 23.88
CA ARG A 295 1.48 11.48 24.12
C ARG A 295 0.58 11.14 22.94
N LYS A 296 1.05 11.32 21.69
CA LYS A 296 0.25 10.95 20.50
C LYS A 296 -0.09 9.46 20.52
N VAL A 297 0.87 8.62 20.85
CA VAL A 297 0.65 7.16 20.90
C VAL A 297 -0.19 6.79 22.12
N ILE A 298 0.11 7.33 23.29
CA ILE A 298 -0.65 7.07 24.52
C ILE A 298 -2.12 7.43 24.32
N SER A 299 -2.43 8.63 23.81
CA SER A 299 -3.82 9.06 23.59
C SER A 299 -4.56 8.18 22.59
N LEU A 300 -3.88 7.63 21.57
CA LEU A 300 -4.49 6.66 20.66
C LEU A 300 -4.86 5.37 21.39
N TYR A 301 -3.97 4.87 22.25
CA TYR A 301 -4.19 3.63 22.99
C TYR A 301 -5.22 3.80 24.11
N GLU A 302 -5.29 4.97 24.74
CA GLU A 302 -6.35 5.32 25.68
C GLU A 302 -7.72 5.20 25.01
N ILE A 303 -7.89 5.71 23.79
CA ILE A 303 -9.14 5.56 23.01
C ILE A 303 -9.46 4.09 22.75
N TYR A 304 -8.48 3.26 22.42
CA TYR A 304 -8.70 1.83 22.19
C TYR A 304 -9.06 1.06 23.48
N ALA A 305 -8.41 1.41 24.59
CA ALA A 305 -8.70 0.85 25.90
C ALA A 305 -10.12 1.21 26.35
N GLU A 306 -10.49 2.50 26.23
CA GLU A 306 -11.84 2.99 26.55
C GLU A 306 -12.92 2.28 25.72
N ASN A 307 -12.70 2.13 24.41
CA ASN A 307 -13.64 1.41 23.53
C ASN A 307 -13.76 -0.09 23.85
N SER A 308 -12.79 -0.64 24.58
CA SER A 308 -12.76 -2.04 25.01
C SER A 308 -13.20 -2.22 26.46
N ASP A 309 -13.68 -1.15 27.13
CA ASP A 309 -14.00 -1.11 28.56
C ASP A 309 -12.85 -1.58 29.47
N MET A 310 -11.59 -1.33 29.05
CA MET A 310 -10.36 -1.68 29.76
C MET A 310 -9.61 -0.43 30.22
N THR A 311 -8.81 -0.56 31.27
CA THR A 311 -7.74 0.42 31.53
C THR A 311 -6.63 0.29 30.48
N LEU A 312 -5.83 1.34 30.28
CA LEU A 312 -4.70 1.30 29.34
C LEU A 312 -3.71 0.17 29.67
N ASP A 313 -3.40 -0.03 30.96
CA ASP A 313 -2.49 -1.10 31.40
C ASP A 313 -3.07 -2.48 31.08
N GLU A 314 -4.37 -2.72 31.35
CA GLU A 314 -5.05 -3.97 31.00
C GLU A 314 -5.08 -4.20 29.48
N PHE A 315 -5.31 -3.14 28.70
CA PHE A 315 -5.30 -3.19 27.25
C PHE A 315 -3.92 -3.59 26.72
N ILE A 316 -2.85 -2.98 27.24
CA ILE A 316 -1.46 -3.32 26.89
C ILE A 316 -1.17 -4.78 27.24
N GLU A 317 -1.47 -5.21 28.46
CA GLU A 317 -1.21 -6.59 28.89
C GLU A 317 -1.97 -7.62 28.04
N TYR A 318 -3.23 -7.34 27.72
CA TYR A 318 -4.09 -8.26 26.98
C TYR A 318 -3.76 -8.33 25.48
N TYR A 319 -3.61 -7.18 24.81
CA TYR A 319 -3.45 -7.13 23.34
C TYR A 319 -1.99 -7.12 22.88
N HIS A 320 -1.07 -6.62 23.71
CA HIS A 320 0.35 -6.56 23.38
C HIS A 320 1.18 -7.62 24.11
N GLU A 321 0.56 -8.41 25.00
CA GLU A 321 1.18 -9.52 25.73
C GLU A 321 2.50 -9.13 26.43
N MET A 322 2.59 -7.88 26.90
CA MET A 322 3.76 -7.31 27.58
C MET A 322 3.36 -6.45 28.77
N SER A 323 4.31 -6.18 29.67
CA SER A 323 4.02 -5.30 30.81
C SER A 323 3.91 -3.82 30.38
N PRO A 324 3.13 -2.99 31.10
CA PRO A 324 3.07 -1.54 30.85
C PRO A 324 4.46 -0.88 30.88
N ASP A 325 5.33 -1.28 31.81
CA ASP A 325 6.71 -0.75 31.89
C ASP A 325 7.53 -1.05 30.63
N GLU A 326 7.41 -2.26 30.08
CA GLU A 326 8.07 -2.63 28.81
C GLU A 326 7.50 -1.85 27.64
N PHE A 327 6.17 -1.67 27.60
CA PHE A 327 5.50 -0.86 26.60
C PHE A 327 5.98 0.59 26.62
N TYR A 328 5.97 1.26 27.77
CA TYR A 328 6.42 2.65 27.87
C TYR A 328 7.89 2.83 27.53
N LYS A 329 8.74 1.85 27.86
CA LYS A 329 10.15 1.86 27.45
C LYS A 329 10.28 1.77 25.93
N LEU A 330 9.58 0.84 25.30
CA LEU A 330 9.58 0.68 23.84
C LEU A 330 8.99 1.92 23.14
N LEU A 331 7.92 2.48 23.69
CA LEU A 331 7.33 3.74 23.22
C LEU A 331 8.36 4.87 23.27
N ARG A 332 9.06 5.01 24.40
CA ARG A 332 10.09 6.04 24.57
C ARG A 332 11.19 5.91 23.51
N GLU A 333 11.69 4.70 23.28
CA GLU A 333 12.69 4.43 22.24
C GLU A 333 12.16 4.78 20.83
N GLN A 334 10.89 4.50 20.55
CA GLN A 334 10.25 4.87 19.27
C GLN A 334 10.09 6.39 19.12
N SER A 335 9.62 7.08 20.15
CA SER A 335 9.49 8.54 20.17
C SER A 335 10.83 9.23 19.97
N GLU A 336 11.89 8.76 20.63
CA GLU A 336 13.26 9.25 20.40
C GLU A 336 13.71 9.06 18.95
N ASN A 337 13.41 7.92 18.31
CA ASN A 337 13.73 7.69 16.91
C ASN A 337 12.94 8.62 15.96
N ILE A 338 11.66 8.90 16.27
CA ILE A 338 10.84 9.87 15.52
C ILE A 338 11.43 11.28 15.66
N VAL A 339 11.79 11.68 16.88
CA VAL A 339 12.42 12.97 17.16
C VAL A 339 13.77 13.06 16.46
N ARG A 340 14.62 12.03 16.50
CA ARG A 340 15.89 11.96 15.75
C ARG A 340 15.67 12.24 14.27
N ARG A 341 14.73 11.53 13.64
CA ARG A 341 14.43 11.69 12.22
C ARG A 341 14.02 13.14 11.90
N ASN A 342 13.11 13.70 12.70
CA ASN A 342 12.62 15.06 12.49
C ASN A 342 13.72 16.10 12.76
N MET A 343 14.58 15.92 13.77
CA MET A 343 15.72 16.81 14.02
C MET A 343 16.70 16.82 12.84
N ILE A 344 17.03 15.65 12.28
CA ILE A 344 17.88 15.56 11.07
C ILE A 344 17.25 16.33 9.92
N PHE A 345 15.98 16.04 9.67
CA PHE A 345 15.22 16.64 8.58
C PHE A 345 15.13 18.16 8.68
N HIS A 346 14.73 18.70 9.85
CA HIS A 346 14.63 20.14 10.06
C HIS A 346 16.00 20.82 10.04
N LEU A 347 17.05 20.18 10.58
CA LEU A 347 18.40 20.73 10.53
C LEU A 347 18.93 20.79 9.09
N ILE A 348 18.65 19.81 8.23
CA ILE A 348 18.97 19.90 6.80
C ILE A 348 18.21 21.08 6.15
N CYS A 349 16.93 21.26 6.47
CA CYS A 349 16.17 22.39 5.96
C CYS A 349 16.79 23.73 6.36
N GLU A 350 17.20 23.88 7.62
CA GLU A 350 17.86 25.10 8.14
C GLU A 350 19.22 25.35 7.47
N LEU A 351 20.05 24.32 7.35
CA LEU A 351 21.41 24.44 6.79
C LEU A 351 21.38 24.79 5.30
N GLU A 352 20.39 24.27 4.57
CA GLU A 352 20.31 24.38 3.11
C GLU A 352 19.27 25.41 2.64
N GLY A 353 18.55 26.04 3.56
CA GLY A 353 17.51 27.04 3.24
C GLY A 353 16.32 26.45 2.50
N ILE A 354 15.94 25.21 2.81
CA ILE A 354 14.80 24.53 2.20
C ILE A 354 13.53 24.94 2.93
N GLU A 355 12.67 25.67 2.24
CA GLU A 355 11.37 26.13 2.75
C GLU A 355 10.23 25.65 1.85
N LEU A 356 9.04 25.51 2.42
CA LEU A 356 7.81 25.24 1.68
C LEU A 356 7.03 26.55 1.55
N THR A 357 6.92 27.06 0.32
CA THR A 357 6.09 28.25 0.05
C THR A 357 4.60 27.90 0.04
N GLU A 358 3.74 28.89 0.28
CA GLU A 358 2.27 28.69 0.22
C GLU A 358 1.78 28.22 -1.16
N ALA A 359 2.46 28.61 -2.24
CA ALA A 359 2.12 28.15 -3.58
C ALA A 359 2.45 26.66 -3.77
N GLU A 360 3.62 26.23 -3.30
CA GLU A 360 4.03 24.82 -3.32
C GLU A 360 3.14 23.96 -2.42
N TYR A 361 2.76 24.47 -1.25
CA TYR A 361 1.82 23.79 -0.35
C TYR A 361 0.47 23.54 -1.03
N LYS A 362 -0.14 24.57 -1.63
CA LYS A 362 -1.44 24.42 -2.31
C LYS A 362 -1.38 23.45 -3.48
N ALA A 363 -0.36 23.60 -4.35
CA ALA A 363 -0.18 22.70 -5.48
C ALA A 363 0.11 21.25 -5.03
N GLY A 364 0.86 21.08 -3.94
CA GLY A 364 1.13 19.78 -3.34
C GLY A 364 -0.11 19.14 -2.71
N ALA A 365 -0.94 19.91 -2.00
CA ALA A 365 -2.19 19.43 -1.43
C ALA A 365 -3.18 18.98 -2.53
N GLU A 366 -3.30 19.74 -3.62
CA GLU A 366 -4.09 19.33 -4.80
C GLU A 366 -3.54 18.05 -5.44
N ARG A 367 -2.20 17.93 -5.56
CA ARG A 367 -1.55 16.72 -6.07
C ARG A 367 -1.86 15.51 -5.20
N ILE A 368 -1.68 15.63 -3.88
CA ILE A 368 -1.95 14.57 -2.90
C ILE A 368 -3.42 14.15 -2.95
N ALA A 369 -4.35 15.09 -3.02
CA ALA A 369 -5.78 14.81 -3.16
C ALA A 369 -6.05 13.96 -4.42
N LYS A 370 -5.53 14.38 -5.57
CA LYS A 370 -5.71 13.67 -6.85
C LYS A 370 -5.11 12.27 -6.84
N GLU A 371 -3.91 12.11 -6.26
CA GLU A 371 -3.24 10.81 -6.16
C GLU A 371 -4.00 9.80 -5.30
N ASN A 372 -4.69 10.30 -4.27
CA ASN A 372 -5.53 9.52 -3.35
C ASN A 372 -7.01 9.50 -3.74
N GLU A 373 -7.36 9.90 -4.96
CA GLU A 373 -8.73 9.91 -5.50
C GLU A 373 -9.73 10.71 -4.63
N MET A 374 -9.23 11.76 -3.96
CA MET A 374 -10.03 12.67 -3.14
C MET A 374 -10.63 13.78 -4.00
N GLU A 375 -11.77 14.36 -3.57
CA GLU A 375 -12.47 15.36 -4.39
C GLU A 375 -11.72 16.70 -4.45
N SER A 376 -11.02 17.08 -3.37
CA SER A 376 -10.35 18.37 -3.27
C SER A 376 -9.14 18.36 -2.32
N ALA A 377 -8.34 19.43 -2.38
CA ALA A 377 -7.26 19.68 -1.43
C ALA A 377 -7.82 19.88 0.00
N GLU A 378 -8.99 20.51 0.12
CA GLU A 378 -9.68 20.69 1.39
C GLU A 378 -10.05 19.35 2.03
N ASP A 379 -10.48 18.36 1.25
CA ASP A 379 -10.75 17.01 1.76
C ASP A 379 -9.48 16.32 2.23
N ALA A 380 -8.37 16.47 1.49
CA ALA A 380 -7.07 15.96 1.89
C ALA A 380 -6.62 16.59 3.22
N ILE A 381 -6.77 17.90 3.36
CA ILE A 381 -6.42 18.63 4.59
C ILE A 381 -7.32 18.19 5.75
N SER A 382 -8.62 18.04 5.53
CA SER A 382 -9.55 17.54 6.54
C SER A 382 -9.20 16.11 7.00
N ARG A 383 -8.81 15.24 6.05
CA ARG A 383 -8.51 13.83 6.31
C ARG A 383 -7.16 13.59 6.95
N TYR A 384 -6.14 14.33 6.55
CA TYR A 384 -4.74 14.10 6.94
C TYR A 384 -4.19 15.17 7.89
N GLY A 385 -4.77 16.37 7.91
CA GLY A 385 -4.28 17.53 8.63
C GLY A 385 -3.29 18.36 7.81
N GLU A 386 -3.37 19.68 7.93
CA GLU A 386 -2.48 20.62 7.24
C GLU A 386 -1.01 20.38 7.59
N GLU A 387 -0.69 20.19 8.88
CA GLU A 387 0.68 19.97 9.34
C GLU A 387 1.30 18.71 8.70
N ALA A 388 0.53 17.62 8.61
CA ALA A 388 0.99 16.38 8.02
C ALA A 388 1.31 16.53 6.51
N ILE A 389 0.44 17.23 5.78
CA ILE A 389 0.66 17.52 4.35
C ILE A 389 1.89 18.41 4.17
N ARG A 390 2.03 19.48 4.95
CA ARG A 390 3.20 20.36 4.88
C ARG A 390 4.49 19.61 5.18
N LYS A 391 4.47 18.78 6.22
CA LYS A 391 5.60 17.92 6.60
C LYS A 391 5.97 16.98 5.46
N GLN A 392 5.01 16.28 4.87
CA GLN A 392 5.23 15.40 3.72
C GLN A 392 5.90 16.13 2.55
N LEU A 393 5.34 17.27 2.14
CA LEU A 393 5.87 18.03 1.00
C LEU A 393 7.30 18.55 1.28
N LEU A 394 7.58 18.92 2.52
CA LEU A 394 8.92 19.34 2.90
C LEU A 394 9.90 18.14 2.91
N PHE A 395 9.46 16.93 3.32
CA PHE A 395 10.21 15.67 3.17
C PHE A 395 10.57 15.39 1.70
N GLU A 396 9.61 15.54 0.79
CA GLU A 396 9.84 15.38 -0.64
C GLU A 396 10.92 16.34 -1.16
N LYS A 397 10.93 17.59 -0.66
CA LYS A 397 11.96 18.59 -1.02
C LYS A 397 13.35 18.21 -0.47
N VAL A 398 13.44 17.75 0.78
CA VAL A 398 14.72 17.30 1.35
C VAL A 398 15.25 16.06 0.62
N TYR A 399 14.40 15.09 0.30
CA TYR A 399 14.83 13.91 -0.45
C TYR A 399 15.29 14.28 -1.86
N THR A 400 14.58 15.18 -2.55
CA THR A 400 15.02 15.71 -3.84
C THR A 400 16.38 16.37 -3.72
N PHE A 401 16.56 17.25 -2.73
CA PHE A 401 17.84 17.92 -2.48
C PHE A 401 18.97 16.92 -2.23
N LEU A 402 18.76 15.91 -1.40
CA LEU A 402 19.77 14.89 -1.10
C LEU A 402 20.14 14.08 -2.35
N ALA A 403 19.15 13.71 -3.16
CA ALA A 403 19.38 12.98 -4.41
C ALA A 403 20.14 13.81 -5.45
N GLU A 404 19.77 15.09 -5.63
CA GLU A 404 20.44 16.03 -6.55
C GLU A 404 21.90 16.29 -6.17
N ASN A 405 22.20 16.19 -4.87
CA ASN A 405 23.55 16.37 -4.33
C ASN A 405 24.30 15.05 -4.11
N ALA A 406 23.75 13.92 -4.55
CA ALA A 406 24.40 12.61 -4.47
C ALA A 406 25.58 12.50 -5.44
N SER A 407 26.57 11.68 -5.07
CA SER A 407 27.62 11.24 -6.01
C SER A 407 27.13 10.02 -6.77
N LEU A 408 26.46 10.23 -7.91
CA LEU A 408 25.94 9.13 -8.72
C LEU A 408 27.05 8.15 -9.13
N THR A 409 26.92 6.90 -8.71
CA THR A 409 27.77 5.81 -9.20
C THR A 409 27.24 5.33 -10.55
N ALA A 410 28.12 5.07 -11.51
CA ALA A 410 27.72 4.52 -12.80
C ALA A 410 26.99 3.17 -12.59
N ALA A 411 25.88 3.00 -13.32
CA ALA A 411 25.04 1.79 -13.30
C ALA A 411 25.77 0.56 -13.84
#